data_AF-A0A447S2K0-F1
#
_entry.id   AF-A0A447S2K0-F1
#
_cell.length_a   1.000
_cell.length_b   1.000
_cell.length_c   1.000
_cell.angle_alpha   90.00
_cell.angle_beta   90.00
_cell.angle_gamma   90.00
#
_symmetry.space_group_name_H-M   'P 1'
#
loop_
_entity.id
_entity.type
_entity.pdbx_description
1 polymer ?
#
loop_
_entity_poly.entity_id
_entity_poly.type
_entity_poly.pdbx_seq_one_letter_code
_entity_poly.pdbx_strand_id
1 'polypeptide(L)'
;MDDHTLTLHWTADVSPAVALNILSTPIASIVDEKQVAPNAKNNDFGNDWLKMHSAGSGAYKMRVYQPHQAIVLEANASSPTGAPKIKSIIIKNVPDPASRRLLIQQGDADVARDLGADQIAALQDKPGVKVLSIPSAEQNYLVFNTAKQRQPAAQ
;
A
#
# COMPACT_ATOMS: atom_id res chain seq x y z
N MET A 1 -8.43 -30.31 -11.24
CA MET A 1 -9.06 -29.03 -10.86
C MET A 1 -10.18 -29.37 -9.91
N ASP A 2 -10.11 -28.85 -8.70
CA ASP A 2 -11.07 -29.05 -7.60
C ASP A 2 -11.15 -27.74 -6.79
N ASP A 3 -11.91 -27.72 -5.70
CA ASP A 3 -12.15 -26.53 -4.86
C ASP A 3 -10.86 -25.83 -4.35
N HIS A 4 -9.72 -26.52 -4.35
CA HIS A 4 -8.43 -25.99 -3.90
C HIS A 4 -7.33 -26.07 -4.96
N THR A 5 -7.66 -26.45 -6.20
CA THR A 5 -6.69 -26.66 -7.28
C THR A 5 -7.13 -25.94 -8.54
N LEU A 6 -6.38 -24.91 -8.93
CA LEU A 6 -6.58 -24.14 -10.16
C LEU A 6 -5.36 -24.24 -11.09
N THR A 7 -5.57 -24.05 -12.39
CA THR A 7 -4.53 -23.94 -13.41
C THR A 7 -4.75 -22.63 -14.15
N LEU A 8 -3.69 -21.84 -14.23
CA LEU A 8 -3.67 -20.58 -14.94
C LEU A 8 -2.98 -20.80 -16.28
N HIS A 9 -3.62 -20.33 -17.34
CA HIS A 9 -3.06 -20.29 -18.68
C HIS A 9 -2.91 -18.82 -19.10
N TRP A 10 -1.84 -18.51 -19.81
CA TRP A 10 -1.59 -17.18 -20.36
C TRP A 10 -1.21 -17.29 -21.83
N THR A 11 -1.55 -16.27 -22.60
CA THR A 11 -1.29 -16.21 -24.04
C THR A 11 0.01 -15.50 -24.39
N ALA A 12 0.57 -14.73 -23.47
CA ALA A 12 1.85 -14.06 -23.64
C ALA A 12 3.00 -15.08 -23.61
N ASP A 13 4.02 -14.87 -24.44
CA ASP A 13 5.25 -15.67 -24.40
C ASP A 13 6.12 -15.23 -23.20
N VAL A 14 5.71 -15.66 -22.01
CA VAL A 14 6.40 -15.41 -20.76
C VAL A 14 6.72 -16.70 -20.05
N SER A 15 7.90 -16.77 -19.44
CA SER A 15 8.31 -17.94 -18.67
C SER A 15 7.43 -18.10 -17.42
N PRO A 16 7.22 -19.33 -16.94
CA PRO A 16 6.51 -19.57 -15.68
C PRO A 16 7.10 -18.80 -14.49
N ALA A 17 8.42 -18.59 -14.46
CA ALA A 17 9.08 -17.83 -13.41
C ALA A 17 8.67 -16.35 -13.41
N VAL A 18 8.58 -15.73 -14.60
CA VAL A 18 8.12 -14.34 -14.73
C VAL A 18 6.64 -14.25 -14.34
N ALA A 19 5.80 -15.20 -14.76
CA ALA A 19 4.40 -15.25 -14.38
C ALA A 19 4.22 -15.36 -12.86
N LEU A 20 4.95 -16.26 -12.20
CA LEU A 20 4.92 -16.40 -10.73
C LEU A 20 5.43 -15.15 -10.02
N ASN A 21 6.42 -14.45 -10.57
CA ASN A 21 6.89 -13.19 -10.01
C ASN A 21 5.78 -12.12 -10.03
N ILE A 22 5.05 -12.00 -11.14
CA ILE A 22 3.91 -11.08 -11.26
C ILE A 22 2.82 -11.43 -10.24
N LEU A 23 2.49 -12.71 -10.08
CA LEU A 23 1.49 -13.18 -9.11
C LEU A 23 1.87 -12.93 -7.64
N SER A 24 3.14 -12.65 -7.35
CA SER A 24 3.59 -12.27 -6.01
C SER A 24 3.37 -10.80 -5.67
N THR A 25 3.02 -9.97 -6.65
CA THR A 25 2.85 -8.53 -6.47
C THR A 25 1.48 -8.17 -5.89
N PRO A 26 1.32 -7.02 -5.22
CA PRO A 26 0.05 -6.63 -4.59
C PRO A 26 -1.14 -6.55 -5.56
N ILE A 27 -0.93 -6.28 -6.85
CA ILE A 27 -2.01 -6.20 -7.83
C ILE A 27 -2.68 -7.56 -8.09
N ALA A 28 -1.99 -8.66 -7.78
CA ALA A 28 -2.51 -10.03 -7.86
C ALA A 28 -3.18 -10.50 -6.56
N SER A 29 -3.43 -9.59 -5.60
CA SER A 29 -4.10 -9.95 -4.34
C SER A 29 -5.49 -10.52 -4.58
N ILE A 30 -5.79 -11.62 -3.89
CA ILE A 30 -7.08 -12.31 -3.99
C ILE A 30 -8.16 -11.57 -3.20
N VAL A 31 -9.37 -11.50 -3.78
CA VAL A 31 -10.56 -10.90 -3.18
C VAL A 31 -11.67 -11.93 -3.00
N ASP A 32 -12.52 -11.73 -2.00
CA ASP A 32 -13.69 -12.56 -1.70
C ASP A 32 -14.81 -12.29 -2.71
N GLU A 33 -15.05 -13.26 -3.60
CA GLU A 33 -16.11 -13.20 -4.61
C GLU A 33 -17.49 -12.92 -4.02
N LYS A 34 -17.83 -13.50 -2.85
CA LYS A 34 -19.16 -13.33 -2.25
C LYS A 34 -19.41 -11.90 -1.78
N GLN A 35 -18.35 -11.16 -1.47
CA GLN A 35 -18.44 -9.74 -1.10
C GLN A 35 -18.44 -8.84 -2.33
N VAL A 36 -17.67 -9.20 -3.36
CA VAL A 36 -17.44 -8.35 -4.52
C VAL A 36 -18.55 -8.51 -5.58
N ALA A 37 -19.00 -9.73 -5.86
CA ALA A 37 -19.97 -10.02 -6.93
C ALA A 37 -21.30 -9.24 -6.80
N PRO A 38 -21.91 -9.06 -5.60
CA PRO A 38 -23.12 -8.26 -5.45
C PRO A 38 -22.93 -6.76 -5.75
N ASN A 39 -21.68 -6.28 -5.76
CA ASN A 39 -21.34 -4.87 -5.94
C ASN A 39 -20.74 -4.57 -7.33
N ALA A 40 -20.58 -5.58 -8.18
CA ALA A 40 -20.06 -5.43 -9.53
C ALA A 40 -21.06 -4.71 -10.45
N LYS A 41 -20.54 -3.81 -11.29
CA LYS A 41 -21.30 -3.02 -12.26
C LYS A 41 -20.54 -2.96 -13.57
N ASN A 42 -21.24 -3.00 -14.71
CA ASN A 42 -20.62 -2.84 -16.03
C ASN A 42 -19.40 -3.76 -16.25
N ASN A 43 -19.44 -4.98 -15.71
CA ASN A 43 -18.34 -5.94 -15.76
C ASN A 43 -17.02 -5.42 -15.15
N ASP A 44 -17.09 -4.55 -14.14
CA ASP A 44 -15.93 -4.01 -13.43
C ASP A 44 -15.37 -4.95 -12.35
N PHE A 45 -15.99 -6.12 -12.16
CA PHE A 45 -15.63 -7.07 -11.10
C PHE A 45 -15.58 -6.43 -9.71
N GLY A 46 -16.47 -5.45 -9.44
CA GLY A 46 -16.59 -4.72 -8.18
C GLY A 46 -15.44 -3.76 -7.89
N ASN A 47 -14.63 -3.40 -8.90
CA ASN A 47 -13.53 -2.45 -8.78
C ASN A 47 -13.96 -1.11 -8.17
N ASP A 48 -15.11 -0.56 -8.61
CA ASP A 48 -15.59 0.72 -8.09
C ASP A 48 -15.92 0.65 -6.59
N TRP A 49 -16.50 -0.46 -6.14
CA TRP A 49 -16.83 -0.68 -4.72
C TRP A 49 -15.59 -0.85 -3.85
N LEU A 50 -14.57 -1.56 -4.36
CA LEU A 50 -13.30 -1.82 -3.68
C LEU A 50 -12.45 -0.55 -3.46
N LYS A 51 -12.77 0.57 -4.13
CA LYS A 51 -12.12 1.87 -3.83
C LYS A 51 -12.37 2.34 -2.40
N MET A 52 -13.47 1.91 -1.79
CA MET A 52 -13.93 2.36 -0.46
C MET A 52 -14.10 1.20 0.55
N HIS A 53 -13.88 -0.04 0.12
CA HIS A 53 -14.11 -1.24 0.93
C HIS A 53 -12.99 -2.26 0.73
N SER A 54 -12.80 -3.16 1.69
CA SER A 54 -11.86 -4.29 1.57
C SER A 54 -12.61 -5.61 1.53
N ALA A 55 -12.21 -6.51 0.63
CA ALA A 55 -12.68 -7.90 0.56
C ALA A 55 -11.52 -8.91 0.58
N GLY A 56 -10.38 -8.54 1.17
CA GLY A 56 -9.19 -9.38 1.25
C GLY A 56 -9.18 -10.28 2.50
N SER A 57 -8.33 -11.31 2.47
CA SER A 57 -8.13 -12.26 3.59
C SER A 57 -6.97 -11.88 4.53
N GLY A 58 -6.33 -10.74 4.31
CA GLY A 58 -5.15 -10.30 5.05
C GLY A 58 -5.39 -10.04 6.55
N ALA A 59 -4.31 -9.78 7.29
CA ALA A 59 -4.32 -9.62 8.75
C ALA A 59 -5.18 -8.44 9.26
N TYR A 60 -5.46 -7.46 8.40
CA TYR A 60 -6.31 -6.32 8.72
C TYR A 60 -7.35 -6.11 7.62
N LYS A 61 -8.53 -5.63 8.02
CA LYS A 61 -9.59 -5.19 7.11
C LYS A 61 -9.86 -3.69 7.28
N MET A 62 -10.34 -3.05 6.22
CA MET A 62 -10.69 -1.65 6.23
C MET A 62 -11.98 -1.44 7.01
N ARG A 63 -11.91 -0.67 8.09
CA ARG A 63 -13.09 -0.28 8.88
C ARG A 63 -13.70 1.00 8.34
N VAL A 64 -12.86 2.00 8.09
CA VAL A 64 -13.26 3.32 7.58
C VAL A 64 -12.19 3.85 6.63
N TYR A 65 -12.60 4.42 5.51
CA TYR A 65 -11.75 5.25 4.67
C TYR A 65 -12.38 6.63 4.50
N GLN A 66 -11.62 7.66 4.90
CA GLN A 66 -11.95 9.06 4.68
C GLN A 66 -10.91 9.63 3.70
N PRO A 67 -11.30 9.89 2.45
CA PRO A 67 -10.39 10.40 1.43
C PRO A 67 -9.61 11.62 1.91
N HIS A 68 -8.31 11.63 1.63
CA HIS A 68 -7.37 12.69 2.04
C HIS A 68 -7.24 12.92 3.55
N GLN A 69 -7.84 12.09 4.40
CA GLN A 69 -7.80 12.25 5.86
C GLN A 69 -7.19 11.05 6.55
N ALA A 70 -7.83 9.88 6.47
CA ALA A 70 -7.35 8.69 7.18
C ALA A 70 -7.92 7.39 6.61
N ILE A 71 -7.16 6.31 6.80
CA ILE A 71 -7.64 4.94 6.71
C ILE A 71 -7.58 4.35 8.12
N VAL A 72 -8.69 3.78 8.57
CA VAL A 72 -8.74 3.00 9.81
C VAL A 72 -8.88 1.53 9.47
N LEU A 73 -7.91 0.76 9.93
CA LEU A 73 -7.85 -0.68 9.76
C LEU A 73 -8.14 -1.35 11.10
N GLU A 74 -8.85 -2.45 11.07
CA GLU A 74 -9.12 -3.30 12.24
C GLU A 74 -8.57 -4.71 12.02
N ALA A 75 -8.17 -5.35 13.11
CA ALA A 75 -7.65 -6.71 13.08
C ALA A 75 -8.68 -7.67 12.45
N ASN A 76 -8.23 -8.47 11.48
CA ASN A 76 -9.04 -9.49 10.86
C ASN A 76 -8.95 -10.81 11.65
N ALA A 77 -9.97 -11.10 12.45
CA ALA A 77 -10.03 -12.31 13.26
C ALA A 77 -10.08 -13.60 12.41
N SER A 78 -10.55 -13.52 11.17
CA SER A 78 -10.62 -14.66 10.24
C SER A 78 -9.42 -14.75 9.29
N SER A 79 -8.34 -14.00 9.55
CA SER A 79 -7.09 -14.11 8.79
C SER A 79 -6.54 -15.54 8.87
N PRO A 80 -6.12 -16.17 7.75
CA PRO A 80 -5.51 -17.50 7.77
C PRO A 80 -4.24 -17.60 8.62
N THR A 81 -3.55 -16.46 8.85
CA THR A 81 -2.36 -16.37 9.70
C THR A 81 -2.66 -16.03 11.16
N GLY A 82 -3.95 -16.02 11.53
CA GLY A 82 -4.43 -15.62 12.85
C GLY A 82 -4.58 -14.10 13.00
N ALA A 83 -5.29 -13.70 14.05
CA ALA A 83 -5.53 -12.29 14.35
C ALA A 83 -4.25 -11.59 14.83
N PRO A 84 -3.91 -10.40 14.30
CA PRO A 84 -2.76 -9.64 14.78
C PRO A 84 -2.98 -9.13 16.21
N LYS A 85 -1.88 -8.91 16.94
CA LYS A 85 -1.91 -8.40 18.33
C LYS A 85 -2.42 -6.96 18.43
N ILE A 86 -2.14 -6.14 17.43
CA ILE A 86 -2.62 -4.75 17.35
C ILE A 86 -4.05 -4.78 16.83
N LYS A 87 -4.99 -4.26 17.63
CA LYS A 87 -6.43 -4.33 17.31
C LYS A 87 -6.85 -3.35 16.22
N SER A 88 -6.19 -2.20 16.14
CA SER A 88 -6.56 -1.12 15.23
C SER A 88 -5.30 -0.38 14.77
N ILE A 89 -5.26 -0.01 13.50
CA ILE A 89 -4.23 0.86 12.92
C ILE A 89 -4.94 2.06 12.31
N ILE A 90 -4.41 3.26 12.54
CA ILE A 90 -4.87 4.48 11.90
C ILE A 90 -3.73 4.99 11.03
N ILE A 91 -3.96 5.04 9.72
CA ILE A 91 -3.03 5.67 8.77
C ILE A 91 -3.58 7.05 8.49
N LYS A 92 -2.95 8.08 9.06
CA LYS A 92 -3.35 9.47 8.91
C LYS A 92 -2.62 10.12 7.74
N ASN A 93 -3.35 10.84 6.89
CA ASN A 93 -2.76 11.69 5.89
C ASN A 93 -2.23 12.98 6.56
N VAL A 94 -0.92 13.14 6.58
CA VAL A 94 -0.24 14.34 7.09
C VAL A 94 0.75 14.75 6.01
N PRO A 95 0.40 15.67 5.08
CA PRO A 95 1.23 15.95 3.90
C PRO A 95 2.60 16.55 4.22
N ASP A 96 2.69 17.38 5.25
CA ASP A 96 3.91 18.09 5.62
C ASP A 96 4.89 17.18 6.42
N PRO A 97 6.13 16.97 5.94
CA PRO A 97 7.13 16.15 6.63
C PRO A 97 7.52 16.67 8.02
N ALA A 98 7.58 18.00 8.21
CA ALA A 98 7.92 18.58 9.50
C ALA A 98 6.85 18.29 10.56
N SER A 99 5.58 18.32 10.15
CA SER A 99 4.44 17.92 10.98
C SER A 99 4.50 16.43 11.33
N ARG A 100 4.84 15.55 10.37
CA ARG A 100 5.05 14.12 10.65
C ARG A 100 6.16 13.90 11.68
N ARG A 101 7.29 14.63 11.56
CA ARG A 101 8.39 14.59 12.53
C ARG A 101 7.93 15.00 13.93
N LEU A 102 7.15 16.06 14.04
CA LEU A 102 6.66 16.54 15.33
C LEU A 102 5.77 15.49 16.02
N LEU A 103 4.87 14.85 15.27
CA LEU A 103 3.97 13.82 15.79
C LEU A 103 4.72 12.62 16.37
N ILE A 104 5.73 12.09 15.67
CA ILE A 104 6.53 10.98 16.20
C ILE A 104 7.38 11.41 17.40
N GLN A 105 7.91 12.64 17.41
CA GLN A 105 8.71 13.15 18.52
C GLN A 105 7.87 13.40 19.79
N GLN A 106 6.60 13.76 19.64
CA GLN A 106 5.67 13.97 20.75
C GLN A 106 5.00 12.67 21.25
N GLY A 107 5.13 11.58 20.49
CA GLY A 107 4.48 10.30 20.81
C GLY A 107 3.02 10.20 20.33
N ASP A 108 2.55 11.16 19.52
CA ASP A 108 1.22 11.15 18.91
C ASP A 108 1.11 10.20 17.71
N ALA A 109 2.26 9.80 17.15
CA ALA A 109 2.36 8.77 16.12
C ALA A 109 3.36 7.70 16.56
N ASP A 110 3.06 6.43 16.28
CA ASP A 110 3.99 5.32 16.54
C ASP A 110 5.01 5.12 15.40
N VAL A 111 4.64 5.50 14.18
CA VAL A 111 5.46 5.36 12.96
C VAL A 111 5.25 6.59 12.08
N ALA A 112 6.36 7.18 11.61
CA ALA A 112 6.36 8.21 10.56
C ALA A 112 7.15 7.72 9.34
N ARG A 113 6.57 7.87 8.15
CA ARG A 113 7.23 7.58 6.86
C ARG A 113 7.41 8.84 6.02
N ASP A 114 8.18 8.70 4.93
CA ASP A 114 8.40 9.75 3.92
C ASP A 114 9.00 11.03 4.51
N LEU A 115 9.89 10.91 5.50
CA LEU A 115 10.61 12.05 6.07
C LEU A 115 11.78 12.45 5.17
N GLY A 116 11.98 13.76 5.00
CA GLY A 116 13.16 14.31 4.33
C GLY A 116 14.44 14.09 5.13
N ALA A 117 15.59 14.21 4.47
CA ALA A 117 16.90 13.97 5.09
C ALA A 117 17.15 14.88 6.31
N ASP A 118 16.73 16.13 6.24
CA ASP A 118 16.77 17.12 7.32
C ASP A 118 15.89 16.71 8.51
N GLN A 119 14.68 16.21 8.24
CA GLN A 119 13.76 15.73 9.26
C GLN A 119 14.29 14.48 9.97
N ILE A 120 14.87 13.55 9.20
CA ILE A 120 15.53 12.34 9.73
C ILE A 120 16.72 12.75 10.60
N ALA A 121 17.59 13.64 10.11
CA ALA A 121 18.74 14.11 10.86
C ALA A 121 18.33 14.75 12.21
N ALA A 122 17.21 15.47 12.25
CA ALA A 122 16.71 16.09 13.47
C ALA A 122 16.06 15.10 14.46
N LEU A 123 15.73 13.88 14.02
CA LEU A 123 15.26 12.77 14.87
C LEU A 123 16.39 11.88 15.38
N GLN A 124 17.59 12.02 14.79
CA GLN A 124 18.76 11.28 15.22
C GLN A 124 19.01 11.53 16.71
N ASP A 125 19.24 10.45 17.46
CA ASP A 125 19.52 10.45 18.90
C ASP A 125 18.42 11.04 19.79
N LYS A 126 17.19 11.25 19.27
CA LYS A 126 16.05 11.66 20.10
C LYS A 126 15.60 10.50 20.99
N PRO A 127 15.50 10.70 22.32
CA PRO A 127 15.01 9.67 23.23
C PRO A 127 13.61 9.19 22.81
N GLY A 128 13.39 7.88 22.84
CA GLY A 128 12.10 7.28 22.49
C GLY A 128 11.82 7.13 21.00
N VAL A 129 12.68 7.66 20.12
CA VAL A 129 12.55 7.51 18.66
C VAL A 129 13.68 6.65 18.12
N LYS A 130 13.34 5.67 17.29
CA LYS A 130 14.32 4.85 16.56
C LYS A 130 14.23 5.15 15.07
N VAL A 131 15.30 5.69 14.51
CA VAL A 131 15.45 5.82 13.05
C VAL A 131 15.81 4.46 12.46
N LEU A 132 15.02 4.01 11.48
CA LEU A 132 15.28 2.78 10.72
C LEU A 132 15.67 3.16 9.29
N SER A 133 16.90 2.79 8.89
CA SER A 133 17.37 2.90 7.51
C SER A 133 17.46 1.51 6.91
N ILE A 134 16.64 1.23 5.90
CA ILE A 134 16.52 -0.08 5.25
C ILE A 134 16.86 0.10 3.77
N PRO A 135 17.80 -0.68 3.21
CA PRO A 135 18.08 -0.64 1.77
C PRO A 135 16.81 -0.88 0.95
N SER A 136 16.59 -0.02 -0.05
CA SER A 136 15.44 -0.09 -0.95
C SER A 136 15.90 -0.46 -2.36
N ALA A 137 15.06 -1.19 -3.10
CA ALA A 137 15.25 -1.44 -4.54
C ALA A 137 14.72 -0.27 -5.40
N GLU A 138 14.28 0.82 -4.77
CA GLU A 138 13.78 2.02 -5.44
C GLU A 138 14.87 2.71 -6.27
N GLN A 139 14.51 3.12 -7.49
CA GLN A 139 15.36 3.88 -8.39
C GLN A 139 14.74 5.25 -8.65
N ASN A 140 15.51 6.30 -8.37
CA ASN A 140 15.13 7.67 -8.70
C ASN A 140 15.83 8.09 -10.00
N TYR A 141 15.07 8.51 -11.00
CA TYR A 141 15.60 8.93 -12.30
C TYR A 141 14.79 10.09 -12.90
N LEU A 142 15.45 10.91 -13.72
CA LEU A 142 14.80 11.98 -14.48
C LEU A 142 14.31 11.41 -15.82
N VAL A 143 13.04 11.62 -16.12
CA VAL A 143 12.44 11.21 -17.39
C VAL A 143 12.25 12.44 -18.28
N PHE A 144 12.80 12.40 -19.49
CA PHE A 144 12.57 13.41 -20.51
C PHE A 144 11.45 12.97 -21.43
N ASN A 145 10.48 13.85 -21.69
CA ASN A 145 9.46 13.58 -22.70
C ASN A 145 10.11 13.64 -24.10
N THR A 146 10.41 12.47 -24.66
CA THR A 146 11.05 12.33 -25.98
C THR A 146 10.12 12.62 -27.16
N ALA A 147 8.81 12.74 -26.91
CA ALA A 147 7.82 13.09 -27.93
C ALA A 147 7.67 14.60 -28.14
N LYS A 148 8.21 15.45 -27.24
CA LYS A 148 8.27 16.90 -27.43
C LYS A 148 9.65 17.32 -27.90
N GLN A 149 9.75 17.93 -29.08
CA GLN A 149 10.94 18.69 -29.46
C GLN A 149 11.18 19.80 -28.44
N ARG A 150 12.39 19.81 -27.87
CA ARG A 150 12.95 20.75 -26.88
C ARG A 150 12.11 22.02 -26.68
N GLN A 151 11.35 22.07 -25.59
CA GLN A 151 11.00 23.35 -24.98
C GLN A 151 12.22 23.78 -24.16
N PRO A 152 12.81 24.97 -24.39
CA PRO A 152 13.87 25.46 -23.51
C PRO A 152 13.33 25.50 -22.09
N ALA A 153 14.12 25.02 -21.13
CA ALA A 153 13.77 25.09 -19.71
C ALA A 153 13.43 26.55 -19.39
N ALA A 154 12.19 26.81 -18.97
CA ALA A 154 11.82 28.12 -18.46
C ALA A 154 12.74 28.41 -17.26
N GLN A 155 13.44 29.54 -17.34
CA GLN A 155 14.31 30.06 -16.28
C GLN A 155 13.51 30.40 -15.03
#